data_AF-A0A8H4B7T5-F1
#
_entry.id   AF-A0A8H4B7T5-F1
#
_cell.length_a   1.000
_cell.length_b   1.000
_cell.length_c   1.000
_cell.angle_alpha   90.00
_cell.angle_beta   90.00
_cell.angle_gamma   90.00
#
_symmetry.space_group_name_H-M   'P 1'
#
loop_
_entity.id
_entity.type
_entity.pdbx_description
1 polymer ?
#
loop_
_entity_poly.entity_id
_entity_poly.type
_entity_poly.pdbx_seq_one_letter_code
_entity_poly.pdbx_strand_id
1 'polypeptide(L)'
;MSSKLKITHPNRPALYDFRCAIFYQGQMLQFQLSDVFSGGRYAMVFFCGYDFTEQSRNDLMQIEKHYHEFVKLGAIPIVMTHDRVEIHSVYATPNATTSSLSFLPSFIMASDTPDRLVSQTFKSATDKSEMQRSVIIMDSNFNILFTQRVLGNSAFPMEYLLNGLPQ
;
A
#
# COMPACT_ATOMS: atom_id res chain seq x y z
N MET A 1 -38.94 -20.33 -21.94
CA MET A 1 -37.56 -19.84 -21.79
C MET A 1 -37.51 -19.01 -20.51
N SER A 2 -36.90 -19.54 -19.45
CA SER A 2 -36.66 -18.75 -18.23
C SER A 2 -35.15 -18.74 -18.01
N SER A 3 -34.58 -17.56 -18.23
CA SER A 3 -33.16 -17.27 -18.10
C SER A 3 -32.73 -17.54 -16.66
N LYS A 4 -31.87 -18.54 -16.48
CA LYS A 4 -31.20 -18.79 -15.20
C LYS A 4 -30.36 -17.55 -14.89
N LEU A 5 -30.80 -16.79 -13.89
CA LEU A 5 -29.97 -15.80 -13.20
C LEU A 5 -28.63 -16.47 -12.85
N LYS A 6 -27.57 -16.06 -13.55
CA LYS A 6 -26.20 -16.43 -13.21
C LYS A 6 -25.87 -15.70 -11.92
N ILE A 7 -25.79 -16.46 -10.83
CA ILE A 7 -25.18 -16.01 -9.60
C ILE A 7 -23.69 -15.81 -9.87
N THR A 8 -23.26 -14.56 -9.98
CA THR A 8 -21.84 -14.19 -9.84
C THR A 8 -21.53 -14.08 -8.35
N HIS A 9 -20.96 -15.16 -7.81
CA HIS A 9 -20.32 -15.36 -6.50
C HIS A 9 -20.69 -14.39 -5.34
N PRO A 10 -21.61 -14.76 -4.43
CA PRO A 10 -21.96 -13.94 -3.26
C PRO A 10 -21.08 -14.17 -2.02
N ASN A 11 -20.04 -15.01 -2.08
CA ASN A 11 -19.36 -15.53 -0.88
C ASN A 11 -17.82 -15.45 -0.91
N ARG A 12 -17.22 -14.40 -1.48
CA ARG A 12 -15.90 -14.01 -0.99
C ARG A 12 -16.14 -12.93 0.07
N PRO A 13 -15.81 -13.17 1.36
CA PRO A 13 -15.48 -12.02 2.20
C PRO A 13 -14.46 -11.22 1.38
N ALA A 14 -14.59 -9.91 1.36
CA ALA A 14 -13.53 -9.07 0.84
C ALA A 14 -12.36 -9.17 1.82
N LEU A 15 -11.72 -10.34 1.91
CA LEU A 15 -10.65 -10.71 2.82
C LEU A 15 -9.50 -9.69 2.75
N TYR A 16 -9.35 -9.11 1.56
CA TYR A 16 -8.35 -8.13 1.22
C TYR A 16 -8.87 -6.70 1.30
N ASP A 17 -10.17 -6.47 1.50
CA ASP A 17 -10.71 -5.13 1.77
C ASP A 17 -10.62 -4.86 3.26
N PHE A 18 -9.67 -4.00 3.62
CA PHE A 18 -9.38 -3.67 5.01
C PHE A 18 -9.73 -2.21 5.29
N ARG A 19 -9.96 -1.92 6.57
CA ARG A 19 -10.08 -0.57 7.10
C ARG A 19 -8.88 -0.24 7.96
N CYS A 20 -8.30 0.93 7.77
CA CYS A 20 -7.16 1.38 8.56
C CYS A 20 -7.11 2.90 8.69
N ALA A 21 -6.31 3.38 9.64
CA ALA A 21 -5.95 4.78 9.71
C ALA A 21 -4.86 5.10 8.68
N ILE A 22 -5.01 6.22 7.98
CA ILE A 22 -4.05 6.69 6.97
C ILE A 22 -3.60 8.12 7.24
N PHE A 23 -2.39 8.44 6.79
CA PHE A 23 -1.94 9.80 6.56
C PHE A 23 -1.88 10.06 5.06
N TYR A 24 -2.60 11.08 4.59
CA TYR A 24 -2.63 11.46 3.18
C TYR A 24 -2.77 12.98 3.05
N GLN A 25 -1.91 13.60 2.25
CA GLN A 25 -1.93 15.04 1.95
C GLN A 25 -2.05 15.93 3.21
N GLY A 26 -1.32 15.60 4.28
CA GLY A 26 -1.31 16.38 5.52
C GLY A 26 -2.45 16.07 6.48
N GLN A 27 -3.31 15.10 6.19
CA GLN A 27 -4.47 14.74 7.00
C GLN A 27 -4.39 13.30 7.50
N MET A 28 -4.84 13.07 8.73
CA MET A 28 -5.05 11.74 9.29
C MET A 28 -6.53 11.37 9.18
N LEU A 29 -6.85 10.24 8.54
CA LEU A 29 -8.21 9.85 8.19
C LEU A 29 -8.43 8.34 8.43
N GLN A 30 -9.69 7.91 8.46
CA GLN A 30 -10.03 6.50 8.29
C GLN A 30 -10.23 6.19 6.80
N PHE A 31 -9.77 5.04 6.37
CA PHE A 31 -9.74 4.63 4.97
C PHE A 31 -10.15 3.18 4.83
N GLN A 32 -10.89 2.86 3.77
CA GLN A 32 -11.17 1.49 3.33
C GLN A 32 -10.50 1.24 1.99
N LEU A 33 -9.87 0.08 1.79
CA LEU A 33 -9.16 -0.23 0.53
C LEU A 33 -10.05 -0.02 -0.70
N SER A 34 -11.33 -0.37 -0.61
CA SER A 34 -12.33 -0.12 -1.67
C SER A 34 -12.36 1.32 -2.19
N ASP A 35 -12.06 2.31 -1.35
CA ASP A 35 -12.15 3.73 -1.70
C ASP A 35 -11.12 4.11 -2.78
N VAL A 36 -9.98 3.41 -2.83
CA VAL A 36 -8.93 3.65 -3.85
C VAL A 36 -9.45 3.42 -5.27
N PHE A 37 -10.42 2.52 -5.46
CA PHE A 37 -10.93 2.21 -6.80
C PHE A 37 -11.86 3.29 -7.37
N SER A 38 -12.17 4.33 -6.59
CA SER A 38 -12.77 5.57 -7.12
C SER A 38 -11.74 6.43 -7.87
N GLY A 39 -10.45 6.31 -7.54
CA GLY A 39 -9.35 7.08 -8.13
C GLY A 39 -8.48 6.31 -9.12
N GLY A 40 -8.57 4.98 -9.15
CA GLY A 40 -7.78 4.12 -10.05
C GLY A 40 -8.38 2.74 -10.29
N ARG A 41 -7.80 2.01 -11.24
CA ARG A 41 -8.16 0.62 -11.57
C ARG A 41 -7.50 -0.39 -10.64
N TYR A 42 -6.32 -0.05 -10.10
CA TYR A 42 -5.51 -0.94 -9.29
C TYR A 42 -5.11 -0.29 -7.98
N ALA A 43 -5.11 -1.08 -6.90
CA ALA A 43 -4.43 -0.73 -5.66
C ALA A 43 -3.06 -1.40 -5.64
N MET A 44 -2.03 -0.65 -5.30
CA MET A 44 -0.66 -1.17 -5.21
C MET A 44 -0.11 -0.93 -3.79
N VAL A 45 -0.19 -1.97 -2.97
CA VAL A 45 0.15 -1.92 -1.55
C VAL A 45 1.61 -2.31 -1.37
N PHE A 46 2.46 -1.34 -1.05
CA PHE A 46 3.85 -1.53 -0.64
C PHE A 46 3.91 -1.72 0.87
N PHE A 47 4.29 -2.90 1.32
CA PHE A 47 4.64 -3.15 2.72
C PHE A 47 6.10 -2.75 2.93
N CYS A 48 6.32 -1.76 3.76
CA CYS A 48 7.64 -1.20 4.06
C CYS A 48 8.04 -1.47 5.51
N GLY A 49 9.34 -1.44 5.80
CA GLY A 49 9.83 -1.46 7.17
C GLY A 49 9.35 -0.26 7.98
N TYR A 50 9.74 -0.21 9.25
CA TYR A 50 9.36 0.90 10.14
C TYR A 50 9.76 2.27 9.59
N ASP A 51 8.93 3.26 9.87
CA ASP A 51 9.21 4.68 9.66
C ASP A 51 10.51 5.09 10.36
N PHE A 52 11.10 6.19 9.91
CA PHE A 52 12.40 6.70 10.38
C PHE A 52 13.61 5.79 10.15
N THR A 53 13.46 4.63 9.51
CA THR A 53 14.60 3.82 9.06
C THR A 53 15.16 4.30 7.72
N GLU A 54 16.46 4.10 7.49
CA GLU A 54 17.10 4.44 6.21
C GLU A 54 16.49 3.66 5.04
N GLN A 55 16.21 2.36 5.24
CA GLN A 55 15.59 1.53 4.22
C GLN A 55 14.19 2.03 3.85
N SER A 56 13.34 2.34 4.85
CA SER A 56 12.00 2.90 4.60
C SER A 56 12.10 4.23 3.86
N ARG A 57 13.02 5.13 4.25
CA ARG A 57 13.26 6.39 3.53
C ARG A 57 13.54 6.15 2.04
N ASN A 58 14.47 5.24 1.74
CA ASN A 58 14.85 4.92 0.37
C ASN A 58 13.68 4.33 -0.43
N ASP A 59 12.86 3.50 0.21
CA ASP A 59 11.66 2.93 -0.41
C ASP A 59 10.64 4.03 -0.76
N LEU A 60 10.32 4.90 0.20
CA LEU A 60 9.35 5.99 0.02
C LEU A 60 9.83 6.99 -1.05
N MET A 61 11.12 7.30 -1.11
CA MET A 61 11.69 8.14 -2.16
C MET A 61 11.53 7.52 -3.56
N GLN A 62 11.68 6.20 -3.69
CA GLN A 62 11.48 5.51 -4.95
C GLN A 62 10.01 5.48 -5.36
N ILE A 63 9.09 5.27 -4.40
CA ILE A 63 7.65 5.28 -4.66
C ILE A 63 7.22 6.69 -5.11
N GLU A 64 7.70 7.74 -4.44
CA GLU A 64 7.41 9.12 -4.83
C GLU A 64 7.90 9.41 -6.26
N LYS A 65 9.15 9.02 -6.57
CA LYS A 65 9.75 9.23 -7.90
C LYS A 65 8.89 8.64 -9.03
N HIS A 66 8.23 7.50 -8.82
CA HIS A 66 7.44 6.81 -9.84
C HIS A 66 5.92 7.00 -9.68
N TYR A 67 5.47 7.78 -8.69
CA TYR A 67 4.06 7.93 -8.33
C TYR A 67 3.19 8.30 -9.54
N HIS A 68 3.61 9.33 -10.30
CA HIS A 68 2.84 9.79 -11.46
C HIS A 68 2.75 8.77 -12.59
N GLU A 69 3.74 7.89 -12.75
CA GLU A 69 3.72 6.84 -13.77
C GLU A 69 2.72 5.75 -13.39
N PHE A 70 2.69 5.35 -12.12
CA PHE A 70 1.68 4.43 -11.60
C PHE A 70 0.26 4.99 -11.75
N VAL A 71 0.05 6.25 -11.37
CA VAL A 71 -1.28 6.88 -11.47
C VAL A 71 -1.74 6.99 -12.93
N LYS A 72 -0.85 7.29 -13.88
CA LYS A 72 -1.18 7.30 -15.31
C LYS A 72 -1.68 5.94 -15.82
N LEU A 73 -1.17 4.84 -15.25
CA LEU A 73 -1.62 3.48 -15.55
C LEU A 73 -2.87 3.07 -14.75
N GLY A 74 -3.38 3.97 -13.90
CA GLY A 74 -4.52 3.73 -13.03
C GLY A 74 -4.17 2.90 -11.79
N ALA A 75 -2.90 2.80 -11.40
CA ALA A 75 -2.48 2.18 -10.16
C ALA A 75 -2.24 3.23 -9.07
N ILE A 76 -2.89 3.05 -7.91
CA ILE A 76 -2.75 3.96 -6.76
C ILE A 76 -1.80 3.34 -5.73
N PRO A 77 -0.62 3.94 -5.50
CA PRO A 77 0.29 3.47 -4.47
C PRO A 77 -0.25 3.71 -3.06
N ILE A 78 -0.13 2.69 -2.22
CA ILE A 78 -0.40 2.73 -0.78
C ILE A 78 0.85 2.16 -0.11
N VAL A 79 1.50 2.94 0.74
CA VAL A 79 2.56 2.45 1.62
C VAL A 79 1.93 2.00 2.92
N MET A 80 2.30 0.83 3.41
CA MET A 80 1.83 0.27 4.67
C MET A 80 3.00 -0.12 5.56
N THR A 81 2.91 0.25 6.84
CA THR A 81 3.88 -0.14 7.86
C THR A 81 3.16 -0.59 9.14
N HIS A 82 3.91 -1.04 10.14
CA HIS A 82 3.38 -1.29 11.48
C HIS A 82 3.38 -0.04 12.38
N ASP A 83 3.84 1.11 11.90
CA ASP A 83 3.79 2.35 12.67
C ASP A 83 2.37 2.89 12.77
N ARG A 84 2.12 3.71 13.79
CA ARG A 84 0.83 4.39 13.96
C ARG A 84 0.71 5.56 12.97
N VAL A 85 -0.51 5.94 12.64
CA VAL A 85 -0.79 7.07 11.75
C VAL A 85 -0.19 8.40 12.25
N GLU A 86 -0.07 8.59 13.57
CA GLU A 86 0.58 9.77 14.13
C GLU A 86 2.08 9.79 13.81
N ILE A 87 2.74 8.63 13.80
CA ILE A 87 4.15 8.51 13.39
C ILE A 87 4.29 8.84 11.90
N HIS A 88 3.38 8.34 11.06
CA HIS A 88 3.33 8.74 9.65
C HIS A 88 3.23 10.24 9.47
N SER A 89 2.35 10.91 10.23
CA SER A 89 2.16 12.35 10.13
C SER A 89 3.43 13.13 10.45
N VAL A 90 4.20 12.71 11.46
CA VAL A 90 5.46 13.34 11.86
C VAL A 90 6.57 13.01 10.86
N TYR A 91 6.65 11.76 10.41
CA TYR A 91 7.69 11.33 9.48
C TYR A 91 7.52 11.98 8.11
N ALA A 92 6.29 12.05 7.61
CA ALA A 92 5.96 12.53 6.27
C ALA A 92 5.83 14.05 6.16
N THR A 93 5.69 14.77 7.27
CA THR A 93 5.60 16.24 7.25
C THR A 93 7.00 16.87 7.18
N PRO A 94 7.33 17.62 6.11
CA PRO A 94 8.63 18.27 5.99
C PRO A 94 8.93 19.18 7.17
N ASN A 95 10.16 19.09 7.68
CA ASN A 95 10.66 19.88 8.82
C ASN A 95 9.94 19.66 10.16
N ALA A 96 9.07 18.64 10.31
CA ALA A 96 8.50 18.29 11.61
C ALA A 96 9.58 17.80 12.58
N THR A 97 10.58 17.08 12.07
CA THR A 97 11.81 16.67 12.79
C THR A 97 13.02 16.70 11.86
N THR A 98 14.23 16.63 12.40
CA THR A 98 15.47 16.48 11.61
C THR A 98 15.51 15.19 10.78
N SER A 99 14.69 14.21 11.14
CA SER A 99 14.59 12.91 10.49
C SER A 99 13.31 12.76 9.66
N SER A 100 12.52 13.80 9.46
CA SER A 100 11.35 13.73 8.58
C SER A 100 11.76 13.62 7.10
N LEU A 101 10.82 13.27 6.23
CA LEU A 101 10.99 13.35 4.78
C LEU A 101 11.14 14.81 4.36
N SER A 102 11.87 15.04 3.27
CA SER A 102 12.03 16.37 2.67
C SER A 102 10.84 16.77 1.77
N PHE A 103 9.86 15.88 1.63
CA PHE A 103 8.67 16.05 0.79
C PHE A 103 7.45 15.51 1.53
N LEU A 104 6.28 16.04 1.19
CA LEU A 104 5.01 15.47 1.59
C LEU A 104 4.64 14.37 0.57
N PRO A 105 4.48 13.10 0.96
CA PRO A 105 4.19 12.01 0.02
C PRO A 105 2.93 12.24 -0.80
N SER A 106 3.02 11.97 -2.10
CA SER A 106 1.87 12.03 -3.02
C SER A 106 0.95 10.81 -2.89
N PHE A 107 1.41 9.76 -2.22
CA PHE A 107 0.71 8.50 -1.99
C PHE A 107 0.15 8.36 -0.57
N ILE A 108 -0.69 7.36 -0.37
CA ILE A 108 -1.31 7.05 0.94
C ILE A 108 -0.28 6.36 1.83
N MET A 109 -0.14 6.80 3.09
CA MET A 109 0.59 6.07 4.13
C MET A 109 -0.39 5.46 5.13
N ALA A 110 -0.46 4.13 5.18
CA ALA A 110 -1.41 3.35 5.93
C ALA A 110 -0.77 2.66 7.14
N SER A 111 -1.49 2.70 8.27
CA SER A 111 -1.09 2.05 9.50
C SER A 111 -1.73 0.66 9.61
N ASP A 112 -0.91 -0.38 9.79
CA ASP A 112 -1.34 -1.74 10.10
C ASP A 112 -1.15 -2.06 11.60
N THR A 113 -1.45 -1.09 12.47
CA THR A 113 -1.38 -1.22 13.92
C THR A 113 -2.78 -0.98 14.52
N PRO A 114 -3.12 -1.64 15.64
CA PRO A 114 -2.25 -2.44 16.51
C PRO A 114 -2.19 -3.94 16.24
N ASP A 115 -3.11 -4.49 15.46
CA ASP A 115 -3.29 -5.94 15.34
C ASP A 115 -2.47 -6.60 14.21
N ARG A 116 -1.92 -5.79 13.30
CA ARG A 116 -1.09 -6.24 12.16
C ARG A 116 -1.81 -7.20 11.23
N LEU A 117 -3.15 -7.13 11.20
CA LEU A 117 -3.98 -8.09 10.48
C LEU A 117 -3.79 -7.98 8.97
N VAL A 118 -3.52 -6.79 8.43
CA VAL A 118 -3.39 -6.60 6.99
C VAL A 118 -2.10 -7.26 6.51
N SER A 119 -0.96 -6.92 7.13
CA SER A 119 0.32 -7.57 6.80
C SER A 119 0.27 -9.09 7.02
N GLN A 120 -0.39 -9.59 8.06
CA GLN A 120 -0.58 -11.04 8.24
C GLN A 120 -1.42 -11.66 7.13
N THR A 121 -2.55 -11.04 6.76
CA THR A 121 -3.46 -11.51 5.69
C THR A 121 -2.72 -11.64 4.36
N PHE A 122 -1.88 -10.66 4.05
CA PHE A 122 -1.06 -10.65 2.85
C PHE A 122 0.26 -11.42 2.99
N LYS A 123 0.49 -12.06 4.15
CA LYS A 123 1.72 -12.77 4.52
C LYS A 123 2.96 -11.88 4.45
N SER A 124 2.82 -10.58 4.61
CA SER A 124 3.85 -9.55 4.61
C SER A 124 4.36 -9.25 6.02
N ALA A 125 4.14 -10.17 6.97
CA ALA A 125 4.76 -10.16 8.29
C ALA A 125 5.66 -11.39 8.42
N THR A 126 6.82 -11.24 9.07
CA THR A 126 7.69 -12.36 9.44
C THR A 126 7.13 -13.09 10.66
N ASP A 127 7.69 -14.26 10.99
CA ASP A 127 7.35 -15.01 12.21
C ASP A 127 7.60 -14.21 13.50
N LYS A 128 8.49 -13.20 13.43
CA LYS A 128 8.77 -12.26 14.53
C LYS A 128 7.85 -11.04 14.54
N SER A 129 6.82 -11.05 13.70
CA SER A 129 5.88 -9.95 13.48
C SER A 129 6.54 -8.67 12.93
N GLU A 130 7.72 -8.75 12.32
CA GLU A 130 8.33 -7.63 11.60
C GLU A 130 7.72 -7.52 10.20
N MET A 131 7.64 -6.33 9.62
CA MET A 131 7.17 -6.19 8.25
C MET A 131 8.16 -6.83 7.27
N GLN A 132 7.67 -7.77 6.45
CA GLN A 132 8.38 -8.30 5.29
C GLN A 132 8.11 -7.41 4.08
N ARG A 133 9.17 -6.75 3.61
CA ARG A 133 9.11 -5.85 2.46
C ARG A 133 8.55 -6.54 1.22
N SER A 134 7.47 -5.97 0.67
CA SER A 134 6.76 -6.55 -0.46
C SER A 134 5.83 -5.55 -1.13
N VAL A 135 5.39 -5.87 -2.35
CA VAL A 135 4.37 -5.11 -3.07
C VAL A 135 3.31 -6.05 -3.60
N ILE A 136 2.06 -5.64 -3.47
CA ILE A 136 0.88 -6.39 -3.89
C ILE A 136 0.04 -5.51 -4.78
N ILE A 137 -0.34 -6.03 -5.95
CA ILE A 137 -1.21 -5.34 -6.91
C ILE A 137 -2.57 -6.05 -6.92
N MET A 138 -3.63 -5.30 -6.72
CA MET A 138 -5.01 -5.79 -6.70
C MET A 138 -5.90 -5.00 -7.65
N ASP A 139 -6.88 -5.68 -8.25
CA ASP A 139 -7.96 -5.05 -9.01
C ASP A 139 -9.15 -4.66 -8.10
N SER A 140 -10.15 -3.98 -8.68
CA SER A 140 -11.38 -3.56 -7.99
C SER A 140 -12.30 -4.70 -7.54
N ASN A 141 -12.03 -5.93 -7.98
CA ASN A 141 -12.71 -7.13 -7.48
C ASN A 141 -11.92 -7.80 -6.34
N PHE A 142 -10.86 -7.13 -5.84
CA PHE A 142 -9.93 -7.62 -4.84
C PHE A 142 -9.18 -8.89 -5.27
N ASN A 143 -9.01 -9.12 -6.56
CA ASN A 143 -8.12 -10.17 -7.03
C ASN A 143 -6.67 -9.69 -6.93
N ILE A 144 -5.83 -10.47 -6.25
CA ILE A 144 -4.38 -10.26 -6.28
C ILE A 144 -3.87 -10.64 -7.67
N LEU A 145 -3.44 -9.65 -8.43
CA LEU A 145 -2.85 -9.82 -9.76
C LEU A 145 -1.37 -10.16 -9.67
N PHE A 146 -0.70 -9.61 -8.67
CA PHE A 146 0.74 -9.72 -8.51
C PHE A 146 1.17 -9.60 -7.05
N THR A 147 2.23 -10.32 -6.69
CA THR A 147 2.90 -10.19 -5.38
C THR A 147 4.40 -10.36 -5.59
N GLN A 148 5.17 -9.36 -5.17
CA GLN A 148 6.63 -9.42 -5.17
C GLN A 148 7.17 -9.21 -3.77
N ARG A 149 8.02 -10.14 -3.33
CA ARG A 149 8.76 -10.00 -2.08
C ARG A 149 10.14 -9.41 -2.36
N VAL A 150 10.56 -8.50 -1.50
CA VAL A 150 11.88 -7.86 -1.61
C VAL A 150 12.77 -8.41 -0.50
N LEU A 151 13.90 -8.99 -0.89
CA LEU A 151 14.83 -9.61 0.03
C LEU A 151 15.82 -8.58 0.58
N GLY A 152 16.02 -8.59 1.90
CA GLY A 152 16.97 -7.73 2.58
C GLY A 152 16.76 -6.24 2.25
N ASN A 153 17.85 -5.60 1.81
CA ASN A 153 17.92 -4.16 1.55
C ASN A 153 17.83 -3.81 0.05
N SER A 154 17.45 -4.78 -0.80
CA SER A 154 17.26 -4.51 -2.23
C SER A 154 16.15 -3.48 -2.47
N ALA A 155 16.26 -2.70 -3.54
CA ALA A 155 15.20 -1.78 -3.96
C ALA A 155 13.94 -2.53 -4.43
N PHE A 156 12.78 -1.86 -4.38
CA PHE A 156 11.60 -2.34 -5.10
C PHE A 156 11.86 -2.32 -6.61
N PRO A 157 11.45 -3.35 -7.37
CA PRO A 157 11.72 -3.42 -8.81
C PRO A 157 10.73 -2.54 -9.60
N MET A 158 10.82 -1.21 -9.45
CA MET A 158 9.83 -0.26 -9.96
C MET A 158 9.56 -0.39 -11.47
N GLU A 159 10.60 -0.52 -12.29
CA GLU A 159 10.47 -0.69 -13.74
C GLU A 159 9.68 -1.96 -14.11
N TYR A 160 9.92 -3.05 -13.39
CA TYR A 160 9.18 -4.30 -13.58
C TYR A 160 7.71 -4.11 -13.20
N LEU A 161 7.42 -3.41 -12.09
CA LEU A 161 6.05 -3.13 -11.65
C LEU A 161 5.29 -2.28 -12.67
N LEU A 162 5.92 -1.25 -13.23
CA LEU A 162 5.33 -0.38 -14.26
C LEU A 162 5.00 -1.16 -15.53
N ASN A 163 5.91 -2.02 -15.99
CA ASN A 163 5.72 -2.84 -17.19
C ASN A 163 4.73 -3.99 -16.99
N GLY A 164 4.50 -4.41 -15.75
CA GLY A 164 3.60 -5.52 -15.39
C GLY A 164 2.13 -5.12 -15.22
N LEU A 165 1.83 -3.82 -15.17
CA LEU A 165 0.45 -3.34 -15.08
C LEU A 165 -0.26 -3.47 -16.44
N PRO A 166 -1.47 -4.06 -16.51
CA PRO A 166 -2.23 -4.10 -17.75
C PRO A 166 -2.54 -2.69 -18.23
N GLN A 167 -2.16 -2.38 -19.47
CA GLN A 167 -2.40 -1.07 -20.11
C GLN A 167 -3.90 -0.86 -20.37
#